data_AF-A0A6A6KK10-F1
#
_entry.id   AF-A0A6A6KK10-F1
#
_cell.length_a   1.000
_cell.length_b   1.000
_cell.length_c   1.000
_cell.angle_alpha   90.00
_cell.angle_beta   90.00
_cell.angle_gamma   90.00
#
_symmetry.space_group_name_H-M   'P 1'
#
loop_
_entity.id
_entity.type
_entity.pdbx_description
1 polymer ?
#
loop_
_entity_poly.entity_id
_entity_poly.type
_entity_poly.pdbx_seq_one_letter_code
_entity_poly.pdbx_strand_id
1 'polypeptide(L)'
;MGVVSYEMVVNSSVPPAKLYKASVLDAEVLLPKLVPQAIKSSQFKYMKHKVDAIDKENFTFSHTVFEGDMLMNAIEKITYDIKFEQSPDGGSICKEGCKYYTIGDYELNIEQLKAAKERRLGLFNAIEAYILANPDTF
;
A
#
# COMPACT_ATOMS: atom_id res chain seq x y z
N MET A 1 12.13 -5.55 21.30
CA MET A 1 11.62 -5.12 19.98
C MET A 1 11.18 -6.35 19.24
N GLY A 2 9.87 -6.50 19.03
CA GLY A 2 9.31 -7.56 18.21
C GLY A 2 9.30 -7.15 16.73
N VAL A 3 9.41 -8.14 15.83
CA VAL A 3 9.17 -7.94 14.40
C VAL A 3 8.06 -8.89 13.99
N VAL A 4 6.96 -8.33 13.48
CA VAL A 4 5.83 -9.10 12.96
C VAL A 4 5.73 -8.89 11.46
N SER A 5 5.72 -9.97 10.70
CA SER A 5 5.70 -9.94 9.23
C SER A 5 4.39 -10.46 8.69
N TYR A 6 3.87 -9.83 7.63
CA TYR A 6 2.69 -10.26 6.90
C TYR A 6 2.94 -10.17 5.41
N GLU A 7 2.34 -11.09 4.68
CA GLU A 7 2.32 -11.05 3.22
C GLU A 7 0.88 -10.96 2.73
N MET A 8 0.68 -10.25 1.63
CA MET A 8 -0.60 -10.10 0.96
C MET A 8 -0.39 -10.28 -0.54
N VAL A 9 -1.33 -10.96 -1.18
CA VAL A 9 -1.38 -11.13 -2.63
C VAL A 9 -2.73 -10.65 -3.11
N VAL A 10 -2.72 -9.74 -4.09
CA VAL A 10 -3.92 -9.19 -4.72
C VAL A 10 -3.81 -9.41 -6.22
N ASN A 11 -4.85 -10.00 -6.81
CA ASN A 11 -4.98 -10.13 -8.25
C ASN A 11 -5.77 -8.94 -8.79
N SER A 12 -5.36 -8.43 -9.94
CA SER A 12 -6.05 -7.38 -10.68
C SER A 12 -6.11 -7.73 -12.15
N SER A 13 -7.17 -7.29 -12.82
CA SER A 13 -7.30 -7.38 -14.28
C SER A 13 -6.43 -6.34 -15.02
N VAL A 14 -5.86 -5.38 -14.30
CA VAL A 14 -5.05 -4.30 -14.88
C VAL A 14 -3.59 -4.74 -15.04
N PRO A 15 -2.92 -4.41 -16.17
CA PRO A 15 -1.51 -4.75 -16.37
C PRO A 15 -0.56 -4.14 -15.31
N PRO A 16 0.55 -4.82 -14.98
CA PRO A 16 1.47 -4.40 -13.92
C PRO A 16 1.99 -2.97 -14.09
N ALA A 17 2.36 -2.60 -15.32
CA ALA A 17 2.93 -1.28 -15.61
C ALA A 17 1.96 -0.13 -15.28
N LYS A 18 0.68 -0.28 -15.61
CA LYS A 18 -0.34 0.72 -15.33
C LYS A 18 -0.61 0.83 -13.84
N LEU A 19 -0.78 -0.30 -13.17
CA LEU A 19 -1.01 -0.34 -11.72
C LEU A 19 0.18 0.19 -10.94
N TYR A 20 1.41 -0.17 -11.33
CA TYR A 20 2.62 0.34 -10.71
C TYR A 20 2.71 1.86 -10.84
N LYS A 21 2.50 2.40 -12.04
CA LYS A 21 2.54 3.84 -12.27
C LYS A 21 1.49 4.57 -11.42
N ALA A 22 0.24 4.12 -11.45
CA ALA A 22 -0.84 4.75 -10.68
C ALA A 22 -0.70 4.58 -9.15
N SER A 23 -0.26 3.41 -8.68
CA SER A 23 -0.22 3.08 -7.25
C SER A 23 1.08 3.47 -6.55
N VAL A 24 2.17 3.67 -7.30
CA VAL A 24 3.47 4.02 -6.75
C VAL A 24 3.90 5.42 -7.16
N LEU A 25 3.86 5.74 -8.46
CA LEU A 25 4.42 6.99 -8.98
C LEU A 25 3.43 8.16 -8.86
N ASP A 26 2.15 7.91 -9.10
CA ASP A 26 1.11 8.94 -9.17
C ASP A 26 0.14 8.92 -7.97
N ALA A 27 0.39 8.08 -6.96
CA ALA A 27 -0.52 7.84 -5.85
C ALA A 27 -0.85 9.11 -5.04
N GLU A 28 0.13 9.98 -4.78
CA GLU A 28 -0.08 11.24 -4.05
C GLU A 28 -1.00 12.21 -4.79
N VAL A 29 -1.04 12.12 -6.12
CA VAL A 29 -1.90 12.96 -6.97
C VAL A 29 -3.28 12.31 -7.17
N LEU A 30 -3.33 10.98 -7.29
CA LEU A 30 -4.55 10.24 -7.58
C LEU A 30 -5.40 10.01 -6.33
N LEU A 31 -4.83 9.53 -5.23
CA LEU A 31 -5.60 9.13 -4.05
C LEU A 31 -6.47 10.27 -3.49
N PRO A 32 -6.00 11.53 -3.37
CA PRO A 32 -6.86 12.62 -2.92
C PRO A 32 -8.05 12.92 -3.84
N LYS A 33 -7.92 12.60 -5.13
CA LYS A 33 -8.99 12.79 -6.12
C LYS A 33 -9.98 11.62 -6.12
N LEU A 34 -9.48 10.40 -6.02
CA LEU A 34 -10.29 9.18 -6.10
C LEU A 34 -11.07 8.90 -4.82
N VAL A 35 -10.46 9.16 -3.66
CA VAL A 35 -11.04 8.83 -2.35
C VAL A 35 -10.97 10.00 -1.36
N PRO A 36 -11.42 11.22 -1.72
CA PRO A 36 -11.31 12.41 -0.87
C PRO A 36 -12.01 12.22 0.47
N GLN A 37 -13.15 11.52 0.48
CA GLN A 37 -13.89 11.24 1.70
C GLN A 37 -13.12 10.29 2.64
N ALA A 38 -12.51 9.22 2.12
CA ALA A 38 -11.75 8.27 2.94
C ALA A 38 -10.50 8.89 3.58
N ILE A 39 -9.89 9.88 2.92
CA ILE A 39 -8.80 10.67 3.49
C ILE A 39 -9.34 11.60 4.58
N LYS A 40 -10.43 12.34 4.30
CA LYS A 40 -11.02 13.29 5.26
C LYS A 40 -11.62 12.63 6.50
N SER A 41 -12.24 11.47 6.36
CA SER A 41 -12.84 10.70 7.47
C SER A 41 -11.83 9.79 8.18
N SER A 42 -10.55 9.87 7.80
CA SER A 42 -9.50 9.07 8.43
C SER A 42 -9.30 9.51 9.87
N GLN A 43 -9.24 8.55 10.79
CA GLN A 43 -8.73 8.79 12.14
C GLN A 43 -7.22 9.11 12.15
N PHE A 44 -6.50 8.71 11.10
CA PHE A 44 -5.08 9.01 10.91
C PHE A 44 -4.93 10.28 10.08
N LYS A 45 -4.37 11.33 10.67
CA LYS A 45 -4.28 12.68 10.08
C LYS A 45 -3.05 12.86 9.22
N TYR A 46 -1.94 12.19 9.58
CA TYR A 46 -0.70 12.29 8.83
C TYR A 46 0.12 11.00 8.91
N MET A 47 1.03 10.89 7.94
CA MET A 47 2.03 9.85 7.83
C MET A 47 3.26 10.45 7.15
N LYS A 48 4.45 10.11 7.64
CA LYS A 48 5.70 10.30 6.89
C LYS A 48 6.27 8.94 6.55
N HIS A 49 6.55 8.80 5.27
CA HIS A 49 7.27 7.66 4.75
C HIS A 49 8.54 8.11 4.05
N LYS A 50 9.50 7.20 3.95
CA LYS A 50 10.64 7.32 3.07
C LYS A 50 10.56 6.22 2.03
N VAL A 51 10.89 6.57 0.79
CA VAL A 51 11.10 5.57 -0.25
C VAL A 51 12.46 4.92 -0.02
N ASP A 52 12.50 3.60 0.10
CA ASP A 52 13.73 2.84 0.29
C ASP A 52 14.29 2.37 -1.06
N ALA A 53 13.44 1.89 -1.97
CA ALA A 53 13.82 1.53 -3.33
C ALA A 53 12.66 1.68 -4.32
N ILE A 54 12.99 2.04 -5.56
CA ILE A 54 12.09 2.06 -6.72
C ILE A 54 12.81 1.34 -7.86
N ASP A 55 12.21 0.26 -8.36
CA ASP A 55 12.65 -0.43 -9.56
C ASP A 55 11.50 -0.45 -10.57
N LYS A 56 11.62 0.38 -11.61
CA LYS A 56 10.61 0.51 -12.66
C LYS A 56 10.67 -0.63 -13.67
N GLU A 57 11.80 -1.32 -13.79
CA GLU A 57 11.99 -2.41 -14.75
C GLU A 57 11.37 -3.70 -14.20
N ASN A 58 11.54 -3.96 -12.91
CA ASN A 58 10.98 -5.12 -12.22
C ASN A 58 9.64 -4.85 -11.51
N PHE A 59 9.08 -3.64 -11.68
CA PHE A 59 7.88 -3.15 -11.00
C PHE A 59 7.89 -3.41 -9.48
N THR A 60 9.02 -3.10 -8.84
CA THR A 60 9.17 -3.20 -7.37
C THR A 60 9.27 -1.84 -6.73
N PHE A 61 8.79 -1.77 -5.49
CA PHE A 61 8.77 -0.57 -4.69
C PHE A 61 8.85 -0.94 -3.21
N SER A 62 9.77 -0.34 -2.48
CA SER A 62 9.82 -0.47 -1.03
C SER A 62 9.86 0.89 -0.35
N HIS A 63 9.16 0.99 0.77
CA HIS A 63 9.11 2.20 1.56
C HIS A 63 8.94 1.87 3.04
N THR A 64 9.37 2.81 3.88
CA THR A 64 9.26 2.71 5.33
C THR A 64 8.43 3.85 5.84
N VAL A 65 7.39 3.53 6.62
CA VAL A 65 6.73 4.51 7.47
C VAL A 65 7.45 4.55 8.80
N PHE A 66 7.90 5.73 9.18
CA PHE A 66 8.65 5.96 10.42
C PHE A 66 8.02 7.04 11.31
N GLU A 67 6.98 7.72 10.84
CA GLU A 67 6.22 8.69 11.62
C GLU A 67 4.76 8.69 11.14
N GLY A 68 3.80 8.87 12.05
CA GLY A 68 2.39 8.98 11.71
C GLY A 68 1.46 8.42 12.78
N ASP A 69 0.22 8.89 12.77
CA ASP A 69 -0.78 8.50 13.79
C ASP A 69 -1.03 6.99 13.84
N MET A 70 -0.84 6.30 12.72
CA MET A 70 -1.04 4.85 12.64
C MET A 70 0.00 4.02 13.41
N LEU A 71 1.11 4.63 13.83
CA LEU A 71 2.15 3.96 14.62
C LEU A 71 1.78 3.86 16.11
N MET A 72 0.80 4.65 16.58
CA MET A 72 0.21 4.59 17.92
C MET A 72 1.23 4.69 19.08
N ASN A 73 2.42 5.26 18.84
CA ASN A 73 3.57 5.25 19.78
C ASN A 73 3.99 3.85 20.27
N ALA A 74 3.53 2.81 19.60
CA ALA A 74 3.76 1.40 19.94
C ALA A 74 4.49 0.65 18.82
N ILE A 75 4.53 1.24 17.62
CA ILE A 75 5.22 0.75 16.45
C ILE A 75 6.32 1.76 16.12
N GLU A 76 7.57 1.31 16.08
CA GLU A 76 8.72 2.14 15.73
C GLU A 76 8.68 2.52 14.24
N LYS A 77 8.42 1.52 13.39
CA LYS A 77 8.31 1.70 11.94
C LYS A 77 7.57 0.54 11.30
N ILE A 78 7.11 0.76 10.07
CA ILE A 78 6.54 -0.28 9.22
C ILE A 78 7.28 -0.24 7.88
N THR A 79 7.83 -1.37 7.45
CA THR A 79 8.45 -1.49 6.12
C THR A 79 7.51 -2.22 5.19
N TYR A 80 7.48 -1.79 3.94
CA TYR A 80 6.70 -2.37 2.87
C TYR A 80 7.62 -2.76 1.71
N ASP A 81 7.40 -3.95 1.17
CA ASP A 81 8.06 -4.48 -0.02
C ASP A 81 6.97 -4.89 -1.01
N ILE A 82 6.81 -4.15 -2.10
CA ILE A 82 5.72 -4.31 -3.06
C ILE A 82 6.32 -4.72 -4.41
N LYS A 83 5.72 -5.73 -5.05
CA LYS A 83 6.07 -6.19 -6.39
C LYS A 83 4.82 -6.45 -7.21
N PHE A 84 4.81 -5.96 -8.45
CA PHE A 84 3.76 -6.26 -9.42
C PHE A 84 4.28 -7.21 -10.48
N GLU A 85 3.62 -8.35 -10.64
CA GLU A 85 3.97 -9.38 -11.63
C GLU A 85 2.83 -9.54 -12.63
N GLN A 86 3.14 -9.92 -13.87
CA GLN A 86 2.10 -10.21 -14.85
C GLN A 86 1.36 -11.49 -14.47
N SER A 87 0.03 -11.45 -14.52
CA SER A 87 -0.79 -12.65 -14.34
C SER A 87 -0.99 -13.39 -15.67
N PRO A 88 -1.25 -14.71 -15.67
CA PRO A 88 -1.44 -15.49 -16.90
C PRO A 88 -2.59 -15.00 -17.79
N ASP A 89 -3.57 -14.34 -17.20
CA ASP A 89 -4.76 -13.76 -17.85
C ASP A 89 -4.55 -12.33 -18.38
N GLY A 90 -3.30 -11.81 -18.33
CA GLY A 90 -2.94 -10.50 -18.88
C GLY A 90 -3.11 -9.33 -17.92
N GLY A 91 -3.61 -9.58 -16.71
CA GLY A 91 -3.65 -8.65 -15.59
C GLY A 91 -2.35 -8.64 -14.78
N SER A 92 -2.48 -8.41 -13.47
CA SER A 92 -1.34 -8.39 -12.55
C SER A 92 -1.61 -9.10 -11.22
N ILE A 93 -0.51 -9.52 -10.61
CA ILE A 93 -0.41 -10.07 -9.26
C ILE A 93 0.44 -9.10 -8.46
N CYS A 94 -0.19 -8.37 -7.54
CA CYS A 94 0.49 -7.51 -6.58
C CYS A 94 0.83 -8.33 -5.33
N LYS A 95 2.13 -8.46 -5.04
CA LYS A 95 2.66 -9.07 -3.82
C LYS A 95 3.18 -7.99 -2.91
N GLU A 96 2.70 -7.96 -1.69
CA GLU A 96 3.11 -6.99 -0.68
C GLU A 96 3.59 -7.72 0.58
N GLY A 97 4.85 -7.51 0.96
CA GLY A 97 5.39 -7.83 2.27
C GLY A 97 5.31 -6.61 3.18
N CYS A 98 4.85 -6.80 4.41
CA CYS A 98 4.82 -5.78 5.46
C CYS A 98 5.57 -6.28 6.68
N LYS A 99 6.43 -5.46 7.29
CA LYS A 99 7.04 -5.76 8.59
C LYS A 99 6.78 -4.64 9.58
N TYR A 100 6.24 -4.99 10.72
CA TYR A 100 5.93 -4.08 11.82
C TYR A 100 6.98 -4.26 12.91
N TYR A 101 7.67 -3.18 13.26
CA TYR A 101 8.69 -3.17 14.29
C TYR A 101 8.08 -2.58 15.56
N THR A 102 7.84 -3.39 16.59
CA THR A 102 7.13 -2.96 17.80
C THR A 102 8.09 -2.44 18.87
N ILE A 103 7.63 -1.44 19.63
CA ILE A 103 8.32 -0.88 20.77
C ILE A 103 8.03 -1.75 22.01
N GLY A 104 9.08 -2.17 22.71
CA GLY A 104 8.96 -3.05 23.88
C GLY A 104 8.34 -4.40 23.53
N ASP A 105 7.43 -4.85 24.39
CA ASP A 105 6.67 -6.11 24.29
C ASP A 105 5.24 -5.88 23.76
N TYR A 106 5.02 -4.79 23.01
CA TYR A 106 3.72 -4.49 22.44
C TYR A 106 3.27 -5.58 21.45
N GLU A 107 2.09 -6.14 21.71
CA GLU A 107 1.44 -7.10 20.82
C GLU A 107 0.52 -6.38 19.84
N LEU A 108 0.74 -6.60 18.53
CA LEU A 108 -0.13 -6.04 17.50
C LEU A 108 -1.53 -6.64 17.57
N ASN A 109 -2.53 -5.78 17.56
CA ASN A 109 -3.91 -6.22 17.50
C ASN A 109 -4.27 -6.70 16.07
N ILE A 110 -4.71 -7.95 15.96
CA ILE A 110 -5.11 -8.59 14.70
C ILE A 110 -6.25 -7.83 14.01
N GLU A 111 -7.23 -7.31 14.77
CA GLU A 111 -8.36 -6.54 14.22
C GLU A 111 -7.89 -5.22 13.60
N GLN A 112 -6.94 -4.53 14.25
CA GLN A 112 -6.36 -3.30 13.71
C GLN A 112 -5.57 -3.58 12.43
N LEU A 113 -4.80 -4.67 12.38
CA LEU A 113 -4.10 -5.11 11.19
C LEU A 113 -5.06 -5.46 10.06
N LYS A 114 -6.19 -6.13 10.37
CA LYS A 114 -7.22 -6.43 9.39
C LYS A 114 -7.85 -5.14 8.83
N ALA A 115 -8.22 -4.20 9.71
CA ALA A 115 -8.77 -2.92 9.29
C ALA A 115 -7.79 -2.11 8.42
N ALA A 116 -6.50 -2.15 8.74
CA ALA A 116 -5.45 -1.52 7.94
C ALA A 116 -5.33 -2.17 6.55
N LYS A 117 -5.39 -3.50 6.47
CA LYS A 117 -5.40 -4.25 5.20
C LYS A 117 -6.64 -3.93 4.37
N GLU A 118 -7.82 -3.93 4.97
CA GLU A 118 -9.09 -3.61 4.28
C GLU A 118 -9.09 -2.18 3.73
N ARG A 119 -8.58 -1.23 4.52
CA ARG A 119 -8.40 0.16 4.06
C ARG A 119 -7.47 0.21 2.85
N ARG A 120 -6.31 -0.45 2.90
CA ARG A 120 -5.35 -0.47 1.78
C ARG A 120 -5.94 -1.12 0.53
N LEU A 121 -6.65 -2.23 0.70
CA LEU A 121 -7.36 -2.89 -0.40
C LEU A 121 -8.43 -1.97 -1.01
N GLY A 122 -9.15 -1.21 -0.18
CA GLY A 122 -10.10 -0.20 -0.67
C GLY A 122 -9.44 0.89 -1.52
N LEU A 123 -8.24 1.36 -1.13
CA LEU A 123 -7.46 2.31 -1.92
C LEU A 123 -6.99 1.69 -3.24
N PHE A 124 -6.50 0.45 -3.20
CA PHE A 124 -6.07 -0.30 -4.39
C PHE A 124 -7.23 -0.46 -5.38
N ASN A 125 -8.39 -0.92 -4.92
CA ASN A 125 -9.57 -1.12 -5.76
C ASN A 125 -10.06 0.20 -6.38
N ALA A 126 -9.93 1.33 -5.67
CA ALA A 126 -10.28 2.64 -6.23
C ALA A 126 -9.36 3.04 -7.38
N ILE A 127 -8.05 2.78 -7.26
CA ILE A 127 -7.08 2.98 -8.34
C ILE A 127 -7.37 2.05 -9.52
N GLU A 128 -7.60 0.76 -9.26
CA GLU A 128 -7.94 -0.21 -10.30
C GLU A 128 -9.19 0.23 -11.09
N ALA A 129 -10.27 0.57 -10.39
CA ALA A 129 -11.51 1.04 -11.00
C ALA A 129 -11.30 2.31 -11.84
N TYR A 130 -10.44 3.22 -11.39
CA TYR A 130 -10.09 4.42 -12.15
C TYR A 130 -9.35 4.08 -13.44
N ILE A 131 -8.36 3.18 -13.42
CA ILE A 131 -7.64 2.76 -14.63
C ILE A 131 -8.59 2.06 -15.61
N LEU A 132 -9.45 1.17 -15.12
CA LEU A 132 -10.42 0.45 -15.96
C LEU A 132 -11.44 1.39 -16.61
N ALA A 133 -11.89 2.42 -15.91
CA ALA A 133 -12.79 3.44 -16.46
C ALA A 133 -12.09 4.40 -17.43
N ASN A 134 -10.75 4.47 -17.43
CA ASN A 134 -9.96 5.40 -18.25
C ASN A 134 -8.79 4.65 -18.92
N PRO A 135 -9.06 3.75 -19.88
CA PRO A 135 -8.08 2.80 -20.41
C PRO A 135 -6.88 3.45 -21.12
N ASP A 136 -7.02 4.67 -21.62
CA ASP A 136 -5.94 5.45 -22.26
C ASP A 136 -5.01 6.15 -21.25
N THR A 137 -5.28 6.01 -19.96
CA THR A 137 -4.46 6.58 -18.89
C THR A 137 -3.38 5.59 -18.49
N PHE A 138 -2.18 6.13 -18.25
CA PHE A 138 -0.95 5.46 -17.76
C PHE A 138 -0.15 4.65 -18.77
#